data_AF-A0A242PFX0-F1
#
_entry.id   AF-A0A242PFX0-F1
#
_cell.length_a   1.000
_cell.length_b   1.000
_cell.length_c   1.000
_cell.angle_alpha   90.00
_cell.angle_beta   90.00
_cell.angle_gamma   90.00
#
_symmetry.space_group_name_H-M   'P 1'
#
loop_
_entity.id
_entity.type
_entity.pdbx_description
1 polymer ?
#
loop_
_entity_poly.entity_id
_entity_poly.type
_entity_poly.pdbx_seq_one_letter_code
_entity_poly.pdbx_strand_id
1 'polypeptide(L)'
;MEKQTVVIEYYVNTQYWLDAYYAKYGVLDHEFAQKLNDSTPDNMRHFTMSFNNEKLVIFNKDKNEINTFYYQDLYCINKTENGYLFFINNQDFYFVSQQSFKSDELEIIHDFLCDYLEKNLETQIAEIDTYEMDVNRIYYCFYYLLFKKSIMAPIYILVMFLPCYLLIKDSSHALFFVCITIIYSIAIYFSIKPGLKFSAENWCKTSNKIFICSKVIFYEDRFTMTAKTQLSTTVIKYDQLHKIRKIKKGYLFIINCNSGYLFYNEDFTSQQRQVLEDKLMQYNNFYLK
;
A
#
# COMPACT_ATOMS: atom_id res chain seq x y z
N MET A 1 -30.64 -20.85 -30.28
CA MET A 1 -31.17 -19.72 -29.47
C MET A 1 -30.40 -18.49 -29.87
N GLU A 2 -31.07 -17.39 -30.20
CA GLU A 2 -30.39 -16.09 -30.30
C GLU A 2 -29.69 -15.82 -28.97
N LYS A 3 -28.40 -15.51 -29.02
CA LYS A 3 -27.64 -15.16 -27.82
C LYS A 3 -28.19 -13.81 -27.34
N GLN A 4 -28.90 -13.84 -26.22
CA GLN A 4 -29.35 -12.63 -25.55
C GLN A 4 -28.16 -11.69 -25.39
N THR A 5 -28.34 -10.45 -25.83
CA THR A 5 -27.27 -9.46 -25.92
C THR A 5 -27.72 -8.21 -25.20
N VAL A 6 -26.87 -7.70 -24.31
CA VAL A 6 -27.06 -6.42 -23.62
C VAL A 6 -26.15 -5.40 -24.26
N VAL A 7 -26.66 -4.20 -24.51
CA VAL A 7 -25.89 -3.13 -25.18
C VAL A 7 -26.00 -1.86 -24.35
N ILE A 8 -24.86 -1.25 -24.06
CA ILE A 8 -24.78 0.04 -23.38
C ILE A 8 -23.97 1.01 -24.23
N GLU A 9 -24.23 2.30 -24.01
CA GLU A 9 -23.42 3.38 -24.54
C GLU A 9 -22.74 4.10 -23.39
N TYR A 10 -21.48 4.48 -23.57
CA TYR A 10 -20.77 5.27 -22.58
C TYR A 10 -19.90 6.33 -23.25
N TYR A 11 -19.70 7.42 -22.50
CA TYR A 11 -18.88 8.55 -22.90
C TYR A 11 -17.74 8.72 -21.90
N VAL A 12 -16.50 8.74 -22.40
CA VAL A 12 -15.31 8.91 -21.56
C VAL A 12 -15.11 10.38 -21.25
N ASN A 13 -15.55 10.78 -20.06
CA ASN A 13 -15.36 12.11 -19.49
C ASN A 13 -14.67 12.04 -18.11
N THR A 14 -14.53 13.19 -17.46
CA THR A 14 -14.00 13.28 -16.09
C THR A 14 -14.76 12.38 -15.12
N GLN A 15 -16.09 12.30 -15.19
CA GLN A 15 -16.86 11.45 -14.27
C GLN A 15 -16.57 9.96 -14.48
N TYR A 16 -16.49 9.51 -15.73
CA TYR A 16 -16.10 8.13 -16.05
C TYR A 16 -14.73 7.78 -15.45
N TRP A 17 -13.74 8.66 -15.59
CA TRP A 17 -12.41 8.43 -15.02
C TRP A 17 -12.42 8.41 -13.50
N LEU A 18 -13.24 9.27 -12.87
CA LEU A 18 -13.41 9.30 -11.43
C LEU A 18 -14.04 7.99 -10.92
N ASP A 19 -15.11 7.52 -11.57
CA ASP A 19 -15.81 6.30 -11.19
C ASP A 19 -14.95 5.05 -11.43
N ALA A 20 -14.23 5.00 -12.56
CA ALA A 20 -13.29 3.93 -12.87
C ALA A 20 -12.16 3.85 -11.84
N TYR A 21 -11.62 5.01 -11.43
CA TYR A 21 -10.59 5.07 -10.41
C TYR A 21 -11.12 4.64 -9.03
N TYR A 22 -12.31 5.12 -8.65
CA TYR A 22 -12.97 4.69 -7.42
C TYR A 22 -13.28 3.20 -7.41
N ALA A 23 -13.78 2.65 -8.51
CA ALA A 23 -14.03 1.22 -8.63
C ALA A 23 -12.74 0.40 -8.45
N LYS A 24 -11.60 0.85 -8.99
CA LYS A 24 -10.33 0.13 -8.90
C LYS A 24 -9.65 0.26 -7.53
N TYR A 25 -9.71 1.44 -6.91
CA TYR A 25 -8.89 1.76 -5.74
C TYR A 25 -9.68 2.10 -4.47
N GLY A 26 -11.00 2.30 -4.56
CA GLY A 26 -11.87 2.68 -3.45
C GLY A 26 -11.72 4.13 -3.00
N VAL A 27 -11.16 4.99 -3.84
CA VAL A 27 -10.77 6.37 -3.50
C VAL A 27 -11.21 7.33 -4.61
N LEU A 28 -11.69 8.51 -4.25
CA LEU A 28 -12.04 9.58 -5.20
C LEU A 28 -10.87 10.54 -5.38
N ASP A 29 -10.55 10.86 -6.63
CA ASP A 29 -9.56 11.90 -6.96
C ASP A 29 -9.99 12.67 -8.21
N HIS A 30 -10.49 13.88 -7.98
CA HIS A 30 -11.02 14.74 -9.03
C HIS A 30 -9.92 15.34 -9.92
N GLU A 31 -8.74 15.64 -9.37
CA GLU A 31 -7.66 16.28 -10.13
C GLU A 31 -7.08 15.29 -11.14
N PHE A 32 -6.93 14.02 -10.76
CA PHE A 32 -6.53 12.95 -11.67
C PHE A 32 -7.52 12.73 -12.78
N ALA A 33 -8.79 12.60 -12.41
CA ALA A 33 -9.84 12.30 -13.35
C ALA A 33 -9.89 13.41 -14.40
N GLN A 34 -9.67 14.66 -13.98
CA GLN A 34 -9.53 15.79 -14.88
C GLN A 34 -8.27 15.68 -15.75
N LYS A 35 -7.08 15.39 -15.20
CA LYS A 35 -5.85 15.23 -15.99
C LYS A 35 -5.96 14.11 -17.03
N LEU A 36 -6.52 12.96 -16.64
CA LEU A 36 -6.79 11.85 -17.55
C LEU A 36 -7.78 12.28 -18.62
N ASN A 37 -8.87 12.94 -18.23
CA ASN A 37 -9.84 13.50 -19.16
C ASN A 37 -9.17 14.44 -20.17
N ASP A 38 -8.34 15.38 -19.72
CA ASP A 38 -7.67 16.35 -20.58
C ASP A 38 -6.65 15.68 -21.51
N SER A 39 -6.04 14.57 -21.07
CA SER A 39 -5.12 13.77 -21.90
C SER A 39 -5.82 12.79 -22.85
N THR A 40 -7.12 12.54 -22.66
CA THR A 40 -7.89 11.60 -23.49
C THR A 40 -8.19 12.25 -24.85
N PRO A 41 -7.75 11.67 -25.98
CA PRO A 41 -8.05 12.22 -27.30
C PRO A 41 -9.55 12.29 -27.57
N ASP A 42 -9.99 13.29 -28.35
CA ASP A 42 -11.41 13.44 -28.72
C ASP A 42 -11.96 12.23 -29.50
N ASN A 43 -11.07 11.50 -30.20
CA ASN A 43 -11.43 10.28 -30.92
C ASN A 43 -11.42 9.00 -30.05
N MET A 44 -11.43 9.15 -28.74
CA MET A 44 -11.46 8.06 -27.76
C MET A 44 -12.51 8.37 -26.69
N ARG A 45 -13.68 8.87 -27.12
CA ARG A 45 -14.70 9.38 -26.19
C ARG A 45 -16.00 8.60 -26.27
N HIS A 46 -16.45 8.24 -27.47
CA HIS A 46 -17.77 7.64 -27.67
C HIS A 46 -17.66 6.15 -27.96
N PHE A 47 -18.27 5.34 -27.09
CA PHE A 47 -18.21 3.90 -27.21
C PHE A 47 -19.58 3.25 -27.05
N THR A 48 -19.74 2.10 -27.71
CA THR A 48 -20.82 1.14 -27.45
C THR A 48 -20.18 -0.16 -26.98
N MET A 49 -20.67 -0.72 -25.88
CA MET A 49 -20.31 -2.07 -25.44
C MET A 49 -21.48 -3.01 -25.63
N SER A 50 -21.22 -4.17 -26.22
CA SER A 50 -22.17 -5.25 -26.39
C SER A 50 -21.66 -6.47 -25.65
N PHE A 51 -22.51 -7.02 -24.79
CA PHE A 51 -22.24 -8.15 -23.92
C PHE A 51 -23.14 -9.30 -24.32
N ASN A 52 -22.56 -10.49 -24.43
CA ASN A 52 -23.31 -11.74 -24.41
C ASN A 52 -22.67 -12.68 -23.37
N ASN A 53 -23.01 -13.96 -23.39
CA ASN A 53 -22.54 -14.96 -22.44
C ASN A 53 -21.07 -15.43 -22.64
N GLU A 54 -20.39 -15.00 -23.70
CA GLU A 54 -19.03 -15.46 -24.05
C GLU A 54 -18.02 -14.32 -24.20
N LYS A 55 -18.49 -13.13 -24.59
CA LYS A 55 -17.61 -12.03 -24.99
C LYS A 55 -18.22 -10.65 -24.75
N LEU A 56 -17.30 -9.70 -24.62
CA LEU A 56 -17.51 -8.27 -24.67
C LEU A 56 -16.99 -7.75 -26.03
N VAL A 57 -17.84 -7.01 -26.74
CA VAL A 57 -17.48 -6.28 -27.96
C VAL A 57 -17.54 -4.79 -27.66
N ILE A 58 -16.43 -4.08 -27.88
CA ILE A 58 -16.32 -2.63 -27.67
C ILE A 58 -16.15 -1.96 -29.04
N PHE A 59 -17.08 -1.10 -29.39
CA PHE A 59 -17.04 -0.29 -30.60
C PHE A 59 -16.72 1.16 -30.26
N ASN A 60 -15.59 1.68 -30.76
CA ASN A 60 -15.26 3.10 -30.73
C ASN A 60 -15.94 3.79 -31.92
N LYS A 61 -16.97 4.60 -31.64
CA LYS A 61 -17.73 5.32 -32.67
C LYS A 61 -16.90 6.39 -33.38
N ASP A 62 -15.96 7.01 -32.67
CA ASP A 62 -15.17 8.12 -33.20
C ASP A 62 -14.10 7.65 -34.21
N LYS A 63 -13.56 6.45 -34.03
CA LYS A 63 -12.57 5.84 -34.93
C LYS A 63 -13.13 4.80 -35.89
N ASN A 64 -14.38 4.39 -35.68
CA ASN A 64 -14.97 3.24 -36.35
C ASN A 64 -14.15 1.96 -36.15
N GLU A 65 -13.68 1.73 -34.92
CA GLU A 65 -12.85 0.57 -34.54
C GLU A 65 -13.63 -0.38 -33.63
N ILE A 66 -13.54 -1.68 -33.89
CA ILE A 66 -14.17 -2.74 -33.10
C ILE A 66 -13.10 -3.58 -32.44
N ASN A 67 -13.18 -3.72 -31.12
CA ASN A 67 -12.38 -4.66 -30.34
C ASN A 67 -13.30 -5.74 -29.75
N THR A 68 -12.86 -6.99 -29.80
CA THR A 68 -13.60 -8.13 -29.24
C THR A 68 -12.74 -8.83 -28.22
N PHE A 69 -13.30 -9.06 -27.03
CA PHE A 69 -12.65 -9.74 -25.93
C PHE A 69 -13.52 -10.89 -25.44
N TYR A 70 -13.00 -12.12 -25.50
CA TYR A 70 -13.66 -13.28 -24.90
C TYR A 70 -13.37 -13.31 -23.40
N TYR A 71 -14.38 -13.56 -22.58
CA TYR A 71 -14.23 -13.49 -21.12
C TYR A 71 -13.21 -14.48 -20.57
N GLN A 72 -13.10 -15.66 -21.20
CA GLN A 72 -12.11 -16.67 -20.86
C GLN A 72 -10.65 -16.22 -21.10
N ASP A 73 -10.44 -15.27 -22.02
CA ASP A 73 -9.13 -14.79 -22.44
C ASP A 73 -8.75 -13.47 -21.72
N LEU A 74 -9.69 -12.86 -21.00
CA LEU A 74 -9.41 -11.69 -20.18
C LEU A 74 -8.50 -12.06 -19.02
N TYR A 75 -7.65 -11.11 -18.63
CA TYR A 75 -6.79 -11.29 -17.47
C TYR A 75 -7.64 -11.54 -16.22
N CYS A 76 -8.60 -10.68 -15.94
CA CYS A 76 -9.54 -10.82 -14.83
C CYS A 76 -10.80 -9.96 -15.06
N ILE A 77 -11.91 -10.33 -14.45
CA ILE A 77 -13.11 -9.49 -14.37
C ILE A 77 -13.44 -9.27 -12.89
N ASN A 78 -13.32 -8.03 -12.42
CA ASN A 78 -13.64 -7.70 -11.03
C ASN A 78 -15.03 -7.11 -10.94
N LYS A 79 -15.87 -7.65 -10.06
CA LYS A 79 -17.08 -6.97 -9.62
C LYS A 79 -16.72 -6.03 -8.47
N THR A 80 -17.14 -4.78 -8.57
CA THR A 80 -16.97 -3.76 -7.53
C THR A 80 -18.34 -3.35 -7.01
N GLU A 81 -18.39 -2.53 -5.95
CA GLU A 81 -19.66 -2.00 -5.42
C GLU A 81 -20.48 -1.28 -6.51
N ASN A 82 -19.81 -0.60 -7.44
CA ASN A 82 -20.44 0.31 -8.40
C ASN A 82 -20.43 -0.19 -9.84
N GLY A 83 -19.81 -1.35 -10.14
CA GLY A 83 -19.55 -1.72 -11.53
C GLY A 83 -18.77 -3.00 -11.74
N TYR A 84 -18.27 -3.15 -12.97
CA TYR A 84 -17.38 -4.22 -13.39
C TYR A 84 -16.11 -3.63 -14.01
N LEU A 85 -14.95 -4.20 -13.68
CA LEU A 85 -13.66 -3.88 -14.28
C LEU A 85 -13.20 -5.06 -15.15
N PHE A 86 -13.08 -4.86 -16.45
CA PHE A 86 -12.63 -5.86 -17.42
C PHE A 86 -11.15 -5.63 -17.72
N PHE A 87 -10.28 -6.44 -17.14
CA PHE A 87 -8.83 -6.32 -17.34
C PHE A 87 -8.41 -7.07 -18.60
N ILE A 88 -7.93 -6.32 -19.59
CA ILE A 88 -7.37 -6.87 -20.84
C ILE A 88 -6.00 -7.50 -20.53
N ASN A 89 -5.24 -6.84 -19.67
CA ASN A 89 -3.97 -7.30 -19.12
C ASN A 89 -3.84 -6.75 -17.69
N ASN A 90 -2.66 -6.84 -17.08
CA ASN A 90 -2.42 -6.39 -15.70
C ASN A 90 -2.42 -4.85 -15.52
N GLN A 91 -2.51 -4.06 -16.60
CA GLN A 91 -2.47 -2.60 -16.59
C GLN A 91 -3.75 -1.99 -17.18
N ASP A 92 -4.15 -2.47 -18.37
CA ASP A 92 -5.25 -1.94 -19.16
C ASP A 92 -6.57 -2.59 -18.79
N PHE A 93 -7.58 -1.75 -18.57
CA PHE A 93 -8.92 -2.20 -18.21
C PHE A 93 -10.00 -1.26 -18.74
N TYR A 94 -11.20 -1.81 -18.85
CA TYR A 94 -12.43 -1.04 -19.06
C TYR A 94 -13.30 -1.07 -17.81
N PHE A 95 -13.91 0.06 -17.47
CA PHE A 95 -14.86 0.14 -16.38
C PHE A 95 -16.28 0.28 -16.94
N VAL A 96 -17.21 -0.46 -16.35
CA VAL A 96 -18.63 -0.36 -16.68
C VAL A 96 -19.42 -0.20 -15.40
N SER A 97 -20.12 0.93 -15.26
CA SER A 97 -20.95 1.19 -14.09
C SER A 97 -22.20 0.31 -14.11
N GLN A 98 -22.61 -0.18 -12.94
CA GLN A 98 -23.89 -0.87 -12.78
C GLN A 98 -25.06 0.05 -13.16
N GLN A 99 -24.90 1.37 -13.00
CA GLN A 99 -25.91 2.36 -13.38
C GLN A 99 -26.09 2.51 -14.90
N SER A 100 -25.16 1.97 -15.70
CA SER A 100 -25.27 1.97 -17.17
C SER A 100 -26.25 0.92 -17.69
N PHE A 101 -26.69 -0.01 -16.85
CA PHE A 101 -27.63 -1.08 -17.20
C PHE A 101 -29.02 -0.80 -16.65
N LYS A 102 -30.05 -1.32 -17.32
CA LYS A 102 -31.39 -1.42 -16.72
C LYS A 102 -31.40 -2.51 -15.64
N SER A 103 -32.39 -2.46 -14.74
CA SER A 103 -32.48 -3.39 -13.61
C SER A 103 -32.57 -4.86 -14.04
N ASP A 104 -33.29 -5.15 -15.11
CA ASP A 104 -33.41 -6.49 -15.70
C ASP A 104 -32.12 -6.93 -16.42
N GLU A 105 -31.42 -5.98 -17.05
CA GLU A 105 -30.13 -6.21 -17.71
C GLU A 105 -29.00 -6.55 -16.72
N LEU A 106 -29.05 -6.02 -15.49
CA LEU A 106 -28.04 -6.31 -14.46
C LEU A 106 -28.00 -7.78 -14.06
N GLU A 107 -29.16 -8.41 -13.90
CA GLU A 107 -29.25 -9.85 -13.58
C GLU A 107 -28.66 -10.68 -14.72
N ILE A 108 -29.01 -10.35 -15.97
CA ILE A 108 -28.51 -11.02 -17.17
C ILE A 108 -26.98 -10.90 -17.28
N ILE A 109 -26.43 -9.70 -17.06
CA ILE A 109 -24.98 -9.48 -17.09
C ILE A 109 -24.30 -10.26 -15.97
N HIS A 110 -24.88 -10.28 -14.78
CA HIS A 110 -24.32 -11.04 -13.68
C HIS A 110 -24.25 -12.53 -14.01
N ASP A 111 -25.31 -13.09 -14.61
CA ASP A 111 -25.35 -14.48 -15.06
C ASP A 111 -24.32 -14.76 -16.14
N PHE A 112 -24.14 -13.87 -17.12
CA PHE A 112 -23.10 -14.01 -18.16
C PHE A 112 -21.69 -14.06 -17.58
N LEU A 113 -21.44 -13.25 -16.55
CA LEU A 113 -20.10 -13.08 -15.99
C LEU A 113 -19.80 -14.03 -14.84
N CYS A 114 -20.81 -14.67 -14.23
CA CYS A 114 -20.69 -15.44 -12.99
C CYS A 114 -19.52 -16.44 -13.04
N ASP A 115 -19.40 -17.20 -14.13
CA ASP A 115 -18.32 -18.18 -14.31
C ASP A 115 -16.94 -17.56 -14.54
N TYR A 116 -16.85 -16.27 -14.81
CA TYR A 116 -15.62 -15.55 -15.15
C TYR A 116 -15.18 -14.53 -14.09
N LEU A 117 -16.06 -14.19 -13.15
CA LEU A 117 -15.75 -13.24 -12.09
C LEU A 117 -14.56 -13.73 -11.26
N GLU A 118 -13.65 -12.80 -10.99
CA GLU A 118 -12.49 -12.98 -10.12
C GLU A 118 -11.53 -14.09 -10.56
N LYS A 119 -11.69 -14.63 -11.79
CA LYS A 119 -10.72 -15.55 -12.39
C LYS A 119 -9.37 -14.86 -12.55
N ASN A 120 -8.32 -15.56 -12.13
CA ASN A 120 -6.93 -15.08 -12.11
C ASN A 120 -6.71 -13.79 -11.28
N LEU A 121 -7.67 -13.40 -10.43
CA LEU A 121 -7.42 -12.39 -9.42
C LEU A 121 -6.31 -12.89 -8.50
N GLU A 122 -5.28 -12.07 -8.29
CA GLU A 122 -4.28 -12.39 -7.29
C GLU A 122 -4.95 -12.57 -5.93
N THR A 123 -4.65 -13.69 -5.28
CA THR A 123 -5.26 -14.02 -3.99
C THR A 123 -4.84 -12.98 -2.95
N GLN A 124 -5.83 -12.23 -2.46
CA GLN A 124 -5.65 -11.30 -1.36
C GLN A 124 -5.59 -12.09 -0.04
N ILE A 125 -4.50 -11.91 0.69
CA ILE A 125 -4.27 -12.55 1.99
C ILE A 125 -4.91 -11.73 3.11
N ALA A 126 -4.76 -10.42 3.04
CA ALA A 126 -5.22 -9.52 4.07
C ALA A 126 -5.45 -8.12 3.48
N GLU A 127 -6.31 -7.36 4.13
CA GLU A 127 -6.69 -6.02 3.70
C GLU A 127 -6.84 -5.14 4.94
N ILE A 128 -6.33 -3.91 4.84
CA ILE A 128 -6.51 -2.85 5.82
C ILE A 128 -7.11 -1.67 5.06
N ASP A 129 -8.41 -1.41 5.25
CA ASP A 129 -9.08 -0.33 4.54
C ASP A 129 -8.61 1.05 4.97
N THR A 130 -8.23 1.23 6.23
CA THR A 130 -7.82 2.52 6.79
C THR A 130 -6.55 2.38 7.61
N TYR A 131 -5.43 2.22 6.93
CA TYR A 131 -4.12 2.29 7.55
C TYR A 131 -3.76 3.75 7.83
N GLU A 132 -3.55 4.07 9.12
CA GLU A 132 -3.10 5.38 9.58
C GLU A 132 -1.66 5.31 10.11
N MET A 133 -0.79 6.14 9.55
CA MET A 133 0.59 6.28 10.01
C MET A 133 0.67 7.24 11.20
N ASP A 134 0.28 6.75 12.38
CA ASP A 134 0.28 7.55 13.61
C ASP A 134 1.69 7.71 14.25
N VAL A 135 1.77 8.60 15.24
CA VAL A 135 2.98 8.86 16.02
C VAL A 135 3.55 7.57 16.64
N ASN A 136 2.69 6.64 17.08
CA ASN A 136 3.15 5.42 17.73
C ASN A 136 3.82 4.47 16.73
N ARG A 137 3.25 4.27 15.54
CA ARG A 137 3.83 3.47 14.46
C ARG A 137 5.18 4.03 14.04
N ILE A 138 5.26 5.35 13.84
CA ILE A 138 6.52 6.04 13.50
C ILE A 138 7.54 5.86 14.63
N TYR A 139 7.14 6.11 15.88
CA TYR A 139 8.00 5.94 17.05
C TYR A 139 8.53 4.50 17.15
N TYR A 140 7.68 3.49 16.96
CA TYR A 140 8.11 2.10 17.00
C TYR A 140 9.02 1.74 15.84
N CYS A 141 8.76 2.23 14.62
CA CYS A 141 9.69 2.09 13.50
C CYS A 141 11.06 2.68 13.86
N PHE A 142 11.13 3.92 14.33
CA PHE A 142 12.37 4.55 14.77
C PHE A 142 13.03 3.81 15.93
N TYR A 143 12.25 3.31 16.89
CA TYR A 143 12.75 2.51 17.99
C TYR A 143 13.44 1.25 17.47
N TYR A 144 12.83 0.49 16.56
CA TYR A 144 13.45 -0.74 16.05
C TYR A 144 14.63 -0.48 15.11
N LEU A 145 14.61 0.61 14.35
CA LEU A 145 15.67 0.97 13.40
C LEU A 145 16.88 1.64 14.06
N LEU A 146 16.64 2.58 14.97
CA LEU A 146 17.64 3.50 15.50
C LEU A 146 18.06 3.16 16.93
N PHE A 147 17.15 2.72 17.81
CA PHE A 147 17.46 2.53 19.24
C PHE A 147 18.66 1.59 19.44
N LYS A 148 18.72 0.47 18.70
CA LYS A 148 19.84 -0.50 18.81
C LYS A 148 21.19 0.13 18.43
N LYS A 149 21.21 1.04 17.45
CA LYS A 149 22.41 1.80 17.08
C LYS A 149 22.72 2.88 18.12
N SER A 150 21.70 3.59 18.59
CA SER A 150 21.84 4.70 19.54
C SER A 150 22.27 4.29 20.95
N ILE A 151 21.88 3.10 21.44
CA ILE A 151 22.35 2.58 22.75
C ILE A 151 23.87 2.38 22.78
N MET A 152 24.49 2.09 21.63
CA MET A 152 25.95 1.93 21.58
C MET A 152 26.69 3.26 21.72
N ALA A 153 26.05 4.40 21.48
CA ALA A 153 26.69 5.72 21.56
C ALA A 153 27.25 6.03 22.97
N PRO A 154 26.51 5.85 24.08
CA PRO A 154 27.06 5.92 25.43
C PRO A 154 28.31 5.04 25.65
N ILE A 155 28.31 3.81 25.11
CA ILE A 155 29.45 2.90 25.23
C ILE A 155 30.65 3.43 24.45
N TYR A 156 30.46 3.91 23.21
CA TYR A 156 31.52 4.51 22.41
C TYR A 156 32.12 5.75 23.08
N ILE A 157 31.30 6.58 23.72
CA ILE A 157 31.76 7.74 24.50
C ILE A 157 32.68 7.25 25.63
N LEU A 158 32.22 6.29 26.45
CA LEU A 158 33.02 5.75 27.55
C LEU A 158 34.36 5.16 27.07
N VAL A 159 34.36 4.42 25.95
CA VAL A 159 35.59 3.82 25.38
C VAL A 159 36.53 4.89 24.82
N MET A 160 36.02 5.90 24.10
CA MET A 160 36.85 6.97 23.53
C MET A 160 37.54 7.81 24.60
N PHE A 161 36.89 8.06 25.73
CA PHE A 161 37.46 8.86 26.81
C PHE A 161 38.35 8.05 27.75
N LEU A 162 38.37 6.71 27.62
CA LEU A 162 39.19 5.82 28.46
C LEU A 162 40.69 6.18 28.47
N PRO A 163 41.35 6.44 27.32
CA PRO A 163 42.76 6.83 27.28
C PRO A 163 43.03 8.20 27.89
N CYS A 164 42.06 9.13 27.82
CA CYS A 164 42.20 10.45 28.42
C CYS A 164 42.35 10.37 29.94
N TYR A 165 41.73 9.39 30.59
CA TYR A 165 41.90 9.18 32.03
C TYR A 165 43.31 8.73 32.40
N LEU A 166 43.95 7.90 31.56
CA LEU A 166 45.32 7.42 31.79
C LEU A 166 46.38 8.53 31.63
N LEU A 167 46.02 9.65 31.01
CA LEU A 167 46.90 10.79 30.79
C LEU A 167 46.82 11.85 31.89
N ILE A 168 45.82 11.78 32.78
CA ILE A 168 45.66 12.74 33.89
C ILE A 168 46.48 12.25 35.10
N LYS A 169 47.52 13.00 35.46
CA LYS A 169 48.42 12.66 36.58
C LYS A 169 47.82 12.90 37.96
N ASP A 170 46.86 13.82 38.06
CA ASP A 170 46.17 14.12 39.32
C ASP A 170 44.91 13.26 39.48
N SER A 171 44.91 12.42 40.50
CA SER A 171 43.82 11.48 40.80
C SER A 171 42.47 12.16 41.03
N SER A 172 42.44 13.38 41.56
CA SER A 172 41.19 14.12 41.81
C SER A 172 40.55 14.63 40.52
N HIS A 173 41.36 15.18 39.61
CA HIS A 173 40.93 15.62 38.29
C HIS A 173 40.53 14.42 37.41
N ALA A 174 41.26 13.31 37.49
CA ALA A 174 40.92 12.08 36.79
C ALA A 174 39.54 11.54 37.21
N LEU A 175 39.28 11.50 38.52
CA LEU A 175 37.99 11.07 39.09
C LEU A 175 36.84 11.98 38.63
N PHE A 176 37.04 13.30 38.64
CA PHE A 176 36.04 14.27 38.18
C PHE A 176 35.66 14.05 36.70
N PHE A 177 36.65 13.87 35.83
CA PHE A 177 36.42 13.58 34.41
C PHE A 177 35.66 12.26 34.20
N VAL A 178 36.03 11.19 34.92
CA VAL A 178 35.31 9.90 34.86
C VAL A 178 33.84 10.07 35.28
N CYS A 179 33.60 10.76 36.40
CA CYS A 179 32.25 11.02 36.89
C CYS A 179 31.41 11.80 35.88
N ILE A 180 31.97 12.85 35.25
CA ILE A 180 31.28 13.62 34.21
C ILE A 180 30.96 12.75 33.00
N THR A 181 31.90 11.95 32.50
CA THR A 181 31.64 11.10 31.32
C THR A 181 30.56 10.06 31.61
N ILE A 182 30.54 9.47 32.81
CA ILE A 182 29.49 8.54 33.24
C ILE A 182 28.14 9.27 33.29
N ILE A 183 28.06 10.42 33.97
CA ILE A 183 26.83 11.21 34.08
C ILE A 183 26.32 11.61 32.70
N TYR A 184 27.21 12.05 31.81
CA TYR A 184 26.85 12.44 30.44
C TYR A 184 26.36 11.25 29.60
N SER A 185 27.00 10.09 29.74
CA SER A 185 26.58 8.86 29.06
C SER A 185 25.20 8.39 29.53
N ILE A 186 24.94 8.48 30.83
CA ILE A 186 23.62 8.23 31.43
C ILE A 186 22.58 9.22 30.89
N ALA A 187 22.90 10.51 30.86
CA ALA A 187 22.02 11.55 30.35
C ALA A 187 21.66 11.33 28.87
N ILE A 188 22.62 10.95 28.02
CA ILE A 188 22.37 10.58 26.63
C ILE A 188 21.44 9.38 26.56
N TYR A 189 21.74 8.30 27.30
CA TYR A 189 20.92 7.09 27.28
C TYR A 189 19.45 7.37 27.63
N PHE A 190 19.22 8.17 28.68
CA PHE A 190 17.86 8.58 29.07
C PHE A 190 17.20 9.55 28.07
N SER A 191 17.99 10.31 27.30
CA SER A 191 17.49 11.23 26.28
C SER A 191 17.10 10.54 24.96
N ILE A 192 17.57 9.31 24.69
CA ILE A 192 17.29 8.62 23.42
C ILE A 192 15.78 8.39 23.23
N LYS A 193 15.09 7.77 24.21
CA LYS A 193 13.65 7.45 24.06
C LYS A 193 12.79 8.70 23.89
N PRO A 194 12.93 9.75 24.73
CA PRO A 194 12.25 11.03 24.53
C PRO A 194 12.59 11.66 23.17
N GLY A 195 13.86 11.62 22.76
CA GLY A 195 14.30 12.13 21.47
C GLY A 195 13.62 11.43 20.30
N LEU A 196 13.54 10.09 20.30
CA LEU A 196 12.84 9.32 19.27
C LEU A 196 11.33 9.65 19.24
N LYS A 197 10.70 9.83 20.40
CA LYS A 197 9.28 10.23 20.47
C LYS A 197 9.08 11.63 19.88
N PHE A 198 9.93 12.59 20.25
CA PHE A 198 9.90 13.94 19.69
C PHE A 198 10.13 13.94 18.17
N SER A 199 11.07 13.14 17.68
CA SER A 199 11.27 12.95 16.24
C SER A 199 10.04 12.36 15.55
N ALA A 200 9.37 11.38 16.16
CA ALA A 200 8.15 10.79 15.61
C ALA A 200 6.98 11.80 15.57
N GLU A 201 6.80 12.60 16.62
CA GLU A 201 5.82 13.68 16.65
C GLU A 201 6.08 14.74 15.59
N ASN A 202 7.34 15.17 15.43
CA ASN A 202 7.73 16.11 14.38
C ASN A 202 7.52 15.52 13.00
N TRP A 203 7.90 14.26 12.79
CA TRP A 203 7.69 13.58 11.51
C TRP A 203 6.21 13.51 11.19
N CYS A 204 5.35 13.11 12.14
CA CYS A 204 3.90 13.08 11.94
C CYS A 204 3.30 14.45 11.60
N LYS A 205 3.85 15.55 12.16
CA LYS A 205 3.42 16.92 11.87
C LYS A 205 3.87 17.42 10.48
N THR A 206 5.06 17.02 10.03
CA THR A 206 5.65 17.48 8.76
C THR A 206 5.36 16.53 7.60
N SER A 207 5.12 15.25 7.89
CA SER A 207 4.62 14.28 6.93
C SER A 207 3.22 14.71 6.55
N ASN A 208 3.08 15.02 5.27
CA ASN A 208 1.88 15.55 4.67
C ASN A 208 0.64 14.73 5.07
N LYS A 209 -0.53 15.39 5.13
CA LYS A 209 -1.84 14.74 5.33
C LYS A 209 -2.13 13.59 4.34
N ILE A 210 -1.33 13.53 3.28
CA ILE A 210 -1.26 12.53 2.22
C ILE A 210 -1.13 11.08 2.72
N PHE A 211 -0.42 10.84 3.84
CA PHE A 211 -0.18 9.49 4.37
C PHE A 211 -1.14 9.11 5.52
N ILE A 212 -2.12 9.95 5.82
CA ILE A 212 -2.99 9.78 7.00
C ILE A 212 -3.90 8.58 6.84
N CYS A 213 -4.36 8.27 5.63
CA CYS A 213 -5.20 7.09 5.39
C CYS A 213 -4.77 6.44 4.08
N SER A 214 -4.35 5.17 4.14
CA SER A 214 -4.13 4.34 2.96
C SER A 214 -4.96 3.08 3.04
N LYS A 215 -5.39 2.60 1.89
CA LYS A 215 -5.83 1.22 1.74
C LYS A 215 -4.59 0.35 1.53
N VAL A 216 -4.46 -0.75 2.27
CA VAL A 216 -3.32 -1.67 2.16
C VAL A 216 -3.83 -3.06 1.87
N ILE A 217 -3.36 -3.66 0.77
CA ILE A 217 -3.74 -5.02 0.38
C ILE A 217 -2.49 -5.88 0.36
N PHE A 218 -2.53 -7.01 1.04
CA PHE A 218 -1.48 -8.00 1.11
C PHE A 218 -1.80 -9.14 0.15
N TYR A 219 -0.85 -9.45 -0.71
CA TYR A 219 -0.86 -10.58 -1.65
C TYR A 219 0.25 -11.56 -1.25
N GLU A 220 0.33 -12.67 -1.97
CA GLU A 220 1.32 -13.72 -1.69
C GLU A 220 2.76 -13.25 -1.75
N ASP A 221 3.09 -12.33 -2.67
CA ASP A 221 4.46 -11.91 -2.93
C ASP A 221 4.78 -10.46 -2.52
N ARG A 222 3.75 -9.67 -2.19
CA ARG A 222 3.87 -8.22 -1.99
C ARG A 222 2.70 -7.67 -1.21
N PHE A 223 2.83 -6.41 -0.80
CA PHE A 223 1.69 -5.60 -0.42
C PHE A 223 1.64 -4.33 -1.26
N THR A 224 0.43 -3.82 -1.47
CA THR A 224 0.17 -2.54 -2.12
C THR A 224 -0.35 -1.56 -1.10
N MET A 225 0.08 -0.30 -1.21
CA MET A 225 -0.45 0.80 -0.42
C MET A 225 -0.99 1.87 -1.36
N THR A 226 -2.28 2.16 -1.27
CA THR A 226 -2.93 3.20 -2.07
C THR A 226 -3.38 4.33 -1.15
N ALA A 227 -2.83 5.52 -1.35
CA ALA A 227 -3.19 6.69 -0.54
C ALA A 227 -4.64 7.11 -0.84
N LYS A 228 -5.44 7.37 0.20
CA LYS A 228 -6.84 7.82 0.03
C LYS A 228 -6.97 9.27 -0.44
N THR A 229 -5.88 10.01 -0.46
CA THR A 229 -5.88 11.44 -0.80
C THR A 229 -4.98 11.77 -1.97
N GLN A 230 -4.30 10.77 -2.56
CA GLN A 230 -3.40 10.94 -3.70
C GLN A 230 -3.37 9.70 -4.58
N LEU A 231 -3.08 9.92 -5.86
CA LEU A 231 -3.02 8.90 -6.91
C LEU A 231 -1.71 8.15 -6.93
N SER A 232 -1.29 7.68 -5.76
CA SER A 232 -0.10 6.87 -5.66
C SER A 232 -0.50 5.53 -5.07
N THR A 233 -0.30 4.50 -5.88
CA THR A 233 -0.20 3.13 -5.39
C THR A 233 1.27 2.78 -5.34
N THR A 234 1.75 2.45 -4.16
CA THR A 234 3.10 1.92 -3.96
C THR A 234 2.99 0.41 -3.88
N VAL A 235 3.79 -0.29 -4.68
CA VAL A 235 3.88 -1.75 -4.66
C VAL A 235 5.19 -2.15 -3.99
N ILE A 236 5.13 -2.95 -2.94
CA ILE A 236 6.31 -3.36 -2.17
C ILE A 236 6.34 -4.88 -2.10
N LYS A 237 7.29 -5.48 -2.81
CA LYS A 237 7.49 -6.93 -2.78
C LYS A 237 8.21 -7.37 -1.52
N TYR A 238 7.81 -8.50 -0.96
CA TYR A 238 8.39 -8.99 0.28
C TYR A 238 9.87 -9.36 0.13
N ASP A 239 10.28 -9.87 -1.03
CA ASP A 239 11.67 -10.21 -1.35
C ASP A 239 12.59 -8.99 -1.49
N GLN A 240 12.04 -7.82 -1.84
CA GLN A 240 12.76 -6.55 -1.95
C GLN A 240 13.01 -5.87 -0.60
N LEU A 241 12.32 -6.31 0.46
CA LEU A 241 12.48 -5.73 1.78
C LEU A 241 13.83 -6.10 2.36
N HIS A 242 14.47 -5.14 3.03
CA HIS A 242 15.69 -5.41 3.78
C HIS A 242 15.45 -6.46 4.87
N LYS A 243 14.32 -6.36 5.58
CA LYS A 243 13.97 -7.29 6.67
C LYS A 243 12.49 -7.22 7.01
N ILE A 244 11.91 -8.37 7.37
CA ILE A 244 10.56 -8.45 7.92
C ILE A 244 10.70 -8.98 9.34
N ARG A 245 10.10 -8.32 10.32
CA ARG A 245 10.26 -8.67 11.73
C ARG A 245 8.92 -8.77 12.44
N LYS A 246 8.62 -9.95 12.98
CA LYS A 246 7.55 -10.11 13.98
C LYS A 246 7.96 -9.42 15.28
N ILE A 247 7.10 -8.53 15.77
CA ILE A 247 7.24 -7.85 17.06
C ILE A 247 6.00 -8.15 17.92
N LYS A 248 6.05 -7.88 19.22
CA LYS A 248 4.93 -8.15 20.14
C LYS A 248 3.60 -7.54 19.67
N LYS A 249 3.67 -6.36 19.04
CA LYS A 249 2.49 -5.61 18.60
C LYS A 249 2.05 -5.90 17.16
N GLY A 250 2.81 -6.67 16.37
CA GLY A 250 2.51 -6.89 14.96
C GLY A 250 3.75 -7.18 14.10
N TYR A 251 3.79 -6.65 12.89
CA TYR A 251 4.82 -6.92 11.90
C TYR A 251 5.49 -5.63 11.42
N LEU A 252 6.81 -5.57 11.51
CA LEU A 252 7.63 -4.48 11.02
C LEU A 252 8.26 -4.86 9.68
N PHE A 253 7.89 -4.14 8.62
CA PHE A 253 8.39 -4.30 7.26
C PHE A 253 9.44 -3.22 7.00
N ILE A 254 10.71 -3.61 7.02
CA ILE A 254 11.85 -2.71 6.88
C ILE A 254 12.25 -2.66 5.40
N ILE A 255 12.05 -1.49 4.78
CA ILE A 255 12.36 -1.27 3.36
C ILE A 255 13.87 -1.11 3.19
N ASN A 256 14.48 -0.26 4.02
CA ASN A 256 15.92 -0.02 4.04
C ASN A 256 16.39 0.28 5.47
N CYS A 257 17.66 0.65 5.65
CA CYS A 257 18.23 0.90 6.97
C CYS A 257 17.60 2.07 7.76
N ASN A 258 16.77 2.88 7.12
CA ASN A 258 16.20 4.12 7.67
C ASN A 258 14.67 4.23 7.54
N SER A 259 13.99 3.31 6.82
CA SER A 259 12.53 3.37 6.62
C SER A 259 11.85 2.01 6.73
N GLY A 260 10.58 2.04 7.14
CA GLY A 260 9.75 0.85 7.24
C GLY A 260 8.32 1.18 7.66
N TYR A 261 7.46 0.17 7.54
CA TYR A 261 6.05 0.22 7.92
C TYR A 261 5.80 -0.74 9.07
N LEU A 262 4.98 -0.31 10.03
CA LEU A 262 4.52 -1.15 11.12
C LEU A 262 3.04 -1.44 10.92
N PHE A 263 2.67 -2.72 10.86
CA PHE A 263 1.29 -3.18 10.87
C PHE A 263 0.99 -3.85 12.20
N TYR A 264 -0.03 -3.40 12.92
CA TYR A 264 -0.39 -3.96 14.22
C TYR A 264 -1.22 -5.23 14.05
N ASN A 265 -1.16 -6.10 15.06
CA ASN A 265 -1.98 -7.31 15.11
C ASN A 265 -3.49 -7.02 15.15
N GLU A 266 -3.90 -5.81 15.51
CA GLU A 266 -5.30 -5.37 15.54
C GLU A 266 -5.80 -4.87 14.18
N ASP A 267 -4.89 -4.64 13.22
CA ASP A 267 -5.24 -4.24 11.86
C ASP A 267 -5.85 -5.40 11.05
N PHE A 268 -5.82 -6.62 11.60
CA PHE A 268 -6.12 -7.85 10.89
C PHE A 268 -7.03 -8.76 11.73
N THR A 269 -7.89 -9.52 11.05
CA THR A 269 -8.59 -10.64 11.68
C THR A 269 -7.61 -11.75 12.08
N SER A 270 -8.02 -12.65 12.99
CA SER A 270 -7.19 -13.80 13.37
C SER A 270 -6.79 -14.68 12.19
N GLN A 271 -7.69 -14.90 11.23
CA GLN A 271 -7.42 -15.68 10.03
C GLN A 271 -6.43 -14.97 9.10
N GLN A 272 -6.65 -13.69 8.81
CA GLN A 272 -5.72 -12.89 7.99
C GLN A 272 -4.31 -12.88 8.58
N ARG A 273 -4.18 -12.75 9.91
CA ARG A 273 -2.88 -12.80 10.59
C ARG A 273 -2.16 -14.11 10.37
N GLN A 274 -2.87 -15.23 10.46
CA GLN A 274 -2.27 -16.54 10.33
C GLN A 274 -1.81 -16.79 8.89
N VAL A 275 -2.66 -16.51 7.90
CA VAL A 275 -2.29 -16.66 6.48
C VAL A 275 -1.12 -15.73 6.13
N LEU A 276 -1.15 -14.48 6.60
CA LEU A 276 -0.05 -13.54 6.39
C LEU A 276 1.24 -14.06 7.02
N GLU A 277 1.21 -14.54 8.27
CA GLU A 277 2.39 -15.07 8.95
C GLU A 277 2.99 -16.27 8.20
N ASP A 278 2.16 -17.23 7.81
CA ASP A 278 2.57 -18.43 7.09
C ASP A 278 3.25 -18.09 5.75
N LYS A 279 2.82 -17.00 5.10
CA LYS A 279 3.39 -16.51 3.85
C LYS A 279 4.69 -15.74 4.09
N LEU A 280 4.72 -14.82 5.07
CA LEU A 280 5.93 -14.06 5.40
C LEU A 280 7.07 -14.97 5.88
N MET A 281 6.76 -16.06 6.59
CA MET A 281 7.73 -17.07 7.02
C MET A 281 8.44 -17.78 5.86
N GLN A 282 7.95 -17.69 4.63
CA GLN A 282 8.62 -18.32 3.48
C GLN A 282 9.81 -17.48 2.99
N TYR A 283 9.93 -16.22 3.41
CA TYR A 283 10.97 -15.31 2.98
C TYR A 283 12.19 -15.37 3.89
N ASN A 284 13.38 -15.51 3.30
CA ASN A 284 14.65 -15.54 4.04
C ASN A 284 14.86 -14.29 4.92
N ASN A 285 14.39 -13.13 4.47
CA ASN A 285 14.50 -11.87 5.18
C ASN A 285 13.59 -11.76 6.43
N PHE A 286 12.71 -12.74 6.67
CA PHE A 286 11.94 -12.88 7.90
C PHE A 286 12.77 -13.44 9.06
N TYR A 287 13.72 -14.33 8.75
CA TYR A 287 14.55 -15.02 9.75
C TYR A 287 15.89 -14.33 10.03
N LEU A 288 16.25 -13.30 9.25
CA LEU A 288 17.45 -12.52 9.49
C LEU A 288 17.41 -11.94 10.91
N LYS A 289 18.39 -12.28 11.77
CA LYS A 289 18.46 -11.81 13.17
C LYS A 289 18.85 -10.35 13.30
#